data_AF-J3NV92-F1
#
_entry.id   AF-J3NV92-F1
#
_cell.length_a   1.000
_cell.length_b   1.000
_cell.length_c   1.000
_cell.angle_alpha   90.00
_cell.angle_beta   90.00
_cell.angle_gamma   90.00
#
_symmetry.space_group_name_H-M   'P 1'
#
loop_
_entity.id
_entity.type
_entity.pdbx_description
1 polymer ?
#
loop_
_entity_poly.entity_id
_entity_poly.type
_entity_poly.pdbx_seq_one_letter_code
_entity_poly.pdbx_strand_id
1 'polypeptide(L)'
;MEVSRAPVRRPRRQTSGAARGPSLHCAVPDEIMVRILYYVSPEENLSSFQLISRRHSRLANEPLLWKHHCRTSFRHWDPRHDFPLKLALPAPVVDWKRLWMLRRGQNARVLRLLDDILATKLGRVDKFGQICLLEYDAKDILLEQCRTPDDAEDVLARRYYAGAALESIHRGVAIKEWAKFQSPHAGPPRLDRALAAFDMFTLREHSGDIDDTEALLDSLARDFLAAHPGFEGLSTRRKALLLLQWVRSENLTGMDNPDTNYRNIQNCLLGHALRDKNHPSLPLVSSAIYASLAERVGMRAACCSFPAHVHVGVFAPSGETLDGVRPQDPPRHEPDMMYLDPYGADHEIHIEELRMRLEEYSSGWHEPGRREVFLKASPSSVLIVRAAHNIQVSCVRLQQARDDPPNSGSHGADNSPNMESMLYAVLWVSLLLTPTAQRLWDNNLEHFLNRFRRYFSEDAWLLRKYLAPLYDNFLMIHNLRGSQRSGWEDVHLALQMEQKVDERPLVVQRRDTWVTQHRVRYHVGQVFIHKRFHIQGIITGWNADSAESNFQNVADRAPTDDDLWIPPVYYTCLRCDVDRIIVAEANIDLITDPEDVPANLMRAAGKFFRRFNRDTCTFESNVRESFPDD
;
A
#
# COMPACT_ATOMS: atom_id res chain seq x y z
N MET A 1 94.56 2.25 7.46
CA MET A 1 95.38 2.50 6.25
C MET A 1 94.49 2.25 5.05
N GLU A 2 94.12 3.35 4.39
CA GLU A 2 93.42 3.39 3.11
C GLU A 2 94.29 2.82 1.97
N VAL A 3 93.64 2.54 0.83
CA VAL A 3 94.01 2.86 -0.56
C VAL A 3 93.33 1.80 -1.45
N SER A 4 92.14 2.08 -1.99
CA SER A 4 91.89 2.79 -3.27
C SER A 4 92.12 1.91 -4.51
N ARG A 5 91.05 1.73 -5.30
CA ARG A 5 91.09 1.76 -6.77
C ARG A 5 89.68 2.03 -7.32
N ALA A 6 89.56 3.16 -8.00
CA ALA A 6 88.36 3.69 -8.63
C ALA A 6 87.95 2.91 -9.89
N PRO A 7 86.65 2.91 -10.28
CA PRO A 7 86.22 2.47 -11.59
C PRO A 7 86.06 3.65 -12.56
N VAL A 8 86.55 3.43 -13.78
CA VAL A 8 86.54 4.33 -14.93
C VAL A 8 85.16 4.36 -15.61
N ARG A 9 84.75 5.57 -15.98
CA ARG A 9 83.49 5.97 -16.65
C ARG A 9 83.25 5.31 -18.01
N ARG A 10 81.96 5.10 -18.35
CA ARG A 10 81.35 5.30 -19.69
C ARG A 10 79.81 5.42 -19.57
N PRO A 11 79.09 5.99 -20.55
CA PRO A 11 78.54 7.34 -20.47
C PRO A 11 77.03 7.41 -20.16
N ARG A 12 76.63 8.61 -19.71
CA ARG A 12 75.24 9.08 -19.55
C ARG A 12 74.37 8.69 -20.75
N ARG A 13 73.37 7.83 -20.52
CA ARG A 13 72.15 7.81 -21.33
C ARG A 13 71.36 9.08 -21.00
N GLN A 14 71.34 10.03 -21.94
CA GLN A 14 70.30 11.03 -22.02
C GLN A 14 68.97 10.28 -22.26
N THR A 15 68.19 10.06 -21.21
CA THR A 15 66.76 9.83 -21.40
C THR A 15 66.13 11.20 -21.62
N SER A 16 65.82 11.47 -22.88
CA SER A 16 65.02 12.60 -23.33
C SER A 16 63.81 12.77 -22.42
N GLY A 17 63.74 13.91 -21.73
CA GLY A 17 62.54 14.35 -21.05
C GLY A 17 61.45 14.56 -22.09
N ALA A 18 60.59 13.55 -22.28
CA ALA A 18 59.27 13.78 -22.83
C ALA A 18 58.52 14.60 -21.78
N ALA A 19 58.47 15.92 -22.00
CA ALA A 19 57.56 16.78 -21.26
C ALA A 19 56.15 16.20 -21.43
N ARG A 20 55.62 15.60 -20.36
CA ARG A 20 54.19 15.31 -20.29
C ARG A 20 53.50 16.66 -20.46
N GLY A 21 52.89 16.90 -21.62
CA GLY A 21 52.02 18.06 -21.82
C GLY A 21 51.02 18.15 -20.66
N PRO A 22 50.52 19.36 -20.34
CA PRO A 22 49.54 19.50 -19.26
C PRO A 22 48.43 18.49 -19.47
N SER A 23 48.14 17.67 -18.45
CA SER A 23 47.06 16.69 -18.57
C SER A 23 45.79 17.44 -18.94
N LEU A 24 44.98 16.90 -19.85
CA LEU A 24 43.78 17.57 -20.35
C LEU A 24 42.90 18.07 -19.18
N HIS A 25 42.80 17.28 -18.10
CA HIS A 25 42.08 17.60 -16.87
C HIS A 25 42.65 18.80 -16.07
N CYS A 26 43.93 19.13 -16.22
CA CYS A 26 44.52 20.33 -15.62
C CYS A 26 44.18 21.61 -16.40
N ALA A 27 43.83 21.50 -17.68
CA ALA A 27 43.56 22.65 -18.57
C ALA A 27 42.08 23.05 -18.64
N VAL A 28 41.14 22.17 -18.28
CA VAL A 28 39.70 22.47 -18.28
C VAL A 28 39.34 23.37 -17.09
N PRO A 29 38.54 24.45 -17.25
CA PRO A 29 38.05 25.29 -16.14
C PRO A 29 37.19 24.52 -15.12
N ASP A 30 37.17 24.98 -13.87
CA ASP A 30 36.42 24.33 -12.78
C ASP A 30 34.92 24.26 -13.09
N GLU A 31 34.35 25.30 -13.72
CA GLU A 31 32.94 25.39 -14.07
C GLU A 31 32.53 24.34 -15.10
N ILE A 32 33.41 24.04 -16.07
CA ILE A 32 33.17 23.02 -17.09
C ILE A 32 33.27 21.64 -16.48
N MET A 33 34.26 21.41 -15.60
CA MET A 33 34.39 20.15 -14.87
C MET A 33 33.16 19.87 -13.99
N VAL A 34 32.69 20.87 -13.24
CA VAL A 34 31.46 20.76 -12.44
C VAL A 34 30.26 20.47 -13.34
N ARG A 35 30.13 21.16 -14.48
CA ARG A 35 29.04 20.91 -15.43
C ARG A 35 29.08 19.49 -16.01
N ILE A 36 30.26 18.93 -16.27
CA ILE A 36 30.42 17.52 -16.67
C ILE A 36 29.93 16.59 -15.55
N LEU A 37 30.24 16.89 -14.29
CA LEU A 37 29.83 16.07 -13.15
C LEU A 37 28.31 15.95 -12.97
N TYR A 38 27.52 16.90 -13.47
CA TYR A 38 26.05 16.75 -13.50
C TYR A 38 25.58 15.58 -14.39
N TYR A 39 26.40 15.11 -15.32
CA TYR A 39 26.12 13.98 -16.22
C TYR A 39 26.84 12.70 -15.83
N VAL A 40 27.67 12.73 -14.78
CA VAL A 40 28.35 11.55 -14.25
C VAL A 40 27.49 10.94 -13.14
N SER A 41 27.46 9.61 -13.05
CA SER A 41 26.73 8.96 -11.95
C SER A 41 27.33 9.36 -10.60
N PRO A 42 26.50 9.60 -9.57
CA PRO A 42 27.02 9.92 -8.23
C PRO A 42 27.93 8.80 -7.68
N GLU A 43 27.67 7.54 -8.06
CA GLU A 43 28.48 6.37 -7.71
C GLU A 43 29.89 6.41 -8.29
N GLU A 44 30.04 6.72 -9.57
CA GLU A 44 31.36 6.89 -10.21
C GLU A 44 32.09 8.10 -9.63
N ASN A 45 31.34 9.17 -9.31
CA ASN A 45 31.91 10.32 -8.64
C ASN A 45 32.50 9.92 -7.26
N LEU A 46 31.77 9.13 -6.48
CA LEU A 46 32.20 8.66 -5.16
C LEU A 46 33.36 7.66 -5.23
N SER A 47 33.28 6.69 -6.12
CA SER A 47 34.22 5.57 -6.20
C SER A 47 35.51 5.92 -6.94
N SER A 48 35.48 6.92 -7.83
CA SER A 48 36.58 7.19 -8.76
C SER A 48 36.97 8.67 -8.80
N PHE A 49 36.08 9.55 -9.27
CA PHE A 49 36.48 10.92 -9.65
C PHE A 49 37.02 11.74 -8.47
N GLN A 50 36.35 11.73 -7.32
CA GLN A 50 36.78 12.51 -6.15
C GLN A 50 38.16 12.08 -5.61
N LEU A 51 38.61 10.85 -5.92
CA LEU A 51 39.85 10.26 -5.42
C LEU A 51 41.08 10.60 -6.28
N ILE A 52 40.89 11.23 -7.44
CA ILE A 52 41.97 11.48 -8.42
C ILE A 52 42.97 12.53 -7.90
N SER A 53 42.49 13.67 -7.40
CA SER A 53 43.35 14.72 -6.84
C SER A 53 42.58 15.65 -5.92
N ARG A 54 43.28 16.51 -5.17
CA ARG A 54 42.64 17.51 -4.28
C ARG A 54 41.68 18.44 -5.03
N ARG A 55 42.02 18.83 -6.26
CA ARG A 55 41.14 19.65 -7.11
C ARG A 55 39.85 18.91 -7.44
N HIS A 56 39.97 17.67 -7.90
CA HIS A 56 38.80 16.83 -8.22
C HIS A 56 37.96 16.57 -6.98
N SER A 57 38.59 16.26 -5.84
CA SER A 57 37.89 16.14 -4.56
C SER A 57 37.11 17.39 -4.21
N ARG A 58 37.66 18.60 -4.39
CA ARG A 58 36.91 19.85 -4.12
C ARG A 58 35.68 19.96 -5.03
N LEU A 59 35.88 19.81 -6.35
CA LEU A 59 34.80 19.96 -7.34
C LEU A 59 33.71 18.88 -7.21
N ALA A 60 34.10 17.65 -6.88
CA ALA A 60 33.21 16.53 -6.64
C ALA A 60 32.32 16.72 -5.41
N ASN A 61 32.70 17.61 -4.49
CA ASN A 61 32.01 17.85 -3.22
C ASN A 61 31.25 19.19 -3.23
N GLU A 62 31.02 19.79 -4.40
CA GLU A 62 30.23 21.00 -4.52
C GLU A 62 28.78 20.78 -4.05
N PRO A 63 28.24 21.61 -3.12
CA PRO A 63 26.89 21.41 -2.57
C PRO A 63 25.78 21.42 -3.62
N LEU A 64 25.90 22.25 -4.65
CA LEU A 64 24.90 22.33 -5.73
C LEU A 64 24.85 21.08 -6.60
N LEU A 65 25.97 20.38 -6.76
CA LEU A 65 26.04 19.10 -7.47
C LEU A 65 25.26 18.03 -6.69
N TRP A 66 25.53 17.90 -5.39
CA TRP A 66 24.85 16.92 -4.54
C TRP A 66 23.36 17.24 -4.33
N LYS A 67 22.99 18.53 -4.24
CA LYS A 67 21.58 18.96 -4.23
C LYS A 67 20.87 18.50 -5.51
N HIS A 68 21.52 18.60 -6.66
CA HIS A 68 20.98 18.09 -7.91
C HIS A 68 20.86 16.56 -7.91
N HIS A 69 21.89 15.83 -7.51
CA HIS A 69 21.82 14.37 -7.44
C HIS A 69 20.72 13.89 -6.50
N CYS A 70 20.47 14.53 -5.35
CA CYS A 70 19.33 14.20 -4.50
C CYS A 70 17.98 14.39 -5.21
N ARG A 71 17.84 15.41 -6.05
CA ARG A 71 16.60 15.69 -6.80
C ARG A 71 16.38 14.72 -7.96
N THR A 72 17.44 14.27 -8.61
CA THR A 72 17.35 13.44 -9.82
C THR A 72 17.47 11.95 -9.55
N SER A 73 18.13 11.53 -8.47
CA SER A 73 18.32 10.11 -8.15
C SER A 73 17.13 9.50 -7.42
N PHE A 74 16.28 10.32 -6.77
CA PHE A 74 15.19 9.86 -5.93
C PHE A 74 13.94 10.67 -6.19
N ARG A 75 12.82 9.98 -6.42
CA ARG A 75 11.51 10.60 -6.63
C ARG A 75 10.75 10.71 -5.31
N HIS A 76 10.84 9.68 -4.46
CA HIS A 76 10.14 9.64 -3.19
C HIS A 76 11.10 9.82 -2.01
N TRP A 77 10.70 10.73 -1.12
CA TRP A 77 11.41 11.06 0.12
C TRP A 77 10.47 10.90 1.29
N ASP A 78 10.92 10.20 2.34
CA ASP A 78 10.17 10.18 3.58
C ASP A 78 10.07 11.59 4.21
N PRO A 79 8.89 11.98 4.76
CA PRO A 79 8.72 13.29 5.40
C PRO A 79 9.75 13.59 6.49
N ARG A 80 10.32 12.59 7.16
CA ARG A 80 11.37 12.79 8.18
C ARG A 80 12.62 13.51 7.68
N HIS A 81 12.82 13.55 6.36
CA HIS A 81 13.95 14.25 5.77
C HIS A 81 13.71 15.75 5.59
N ASP A 82 12.49 16.25 5.76
CA ASP A 82 12.11 17.63 5.48
C ASP A 82 12.60 18.10 4.10
N PHE A 83 12.55 17.21 3.11
CA PHE A 83 13.21 17.41 1.82
C PHE A 83 12.72 18.68 1.09
N PRO A 84 11.40 18.98 1.01
CA PRO A 84 10.92 20.24 0.42
C PRO A 84 11.45 21.49 1.13
N LEU A 85 11.53 21.47 2.46
CA LEU A 85 12.08 22.58 3.24
C LEU A 85 13.58 22.75 2.97
N LYS A 86 14.35 21.64 2.96
CA LYS A 86 15.78 21.65 2.59
C LYS A 86 16.01 22.19 1.18
N LEU A 87 15.11 21.91 0.23
CA LEU A 87 15.21 22.44 -1.13
C LEU A 87 15.09 23.97 -1.19
N ALA A 88 14.34 24.59 -0.29
CA ALA A 88 14.21 26.04 -0.19
C ALA A 88 15.44 26.72 0.43
N LEU A 89 16.27 25.98 1.18
CA LEU A 89 17.47 26.52 1.82
C LEU A 89 18.64 26.72 0.84
N PRO A 90 19.57 27.66 1.14
CA PRO A 90 20.83 27.80 0.42
C PRO A 90 21.62 26.49 0.44
N ALA A 91 22.22 26.14 -0.70
CA ALA A 91 22.88 24.84 -0.88
C ALA A 91 23.94 24.49 0.19
N PRO A 92 24.79 25.43 0.66
CA PRO A 92 25.81 25.12 1.67
C PRO A 92 25.27 24.79 3.07
N VAL A 93 24.00 25.10 3.36
CA VAL A 93 23.40 24.89 4.69
C VAL A 93 23.08 23.41 4.94
N VAL A 94 22.85 22.64 3.87
CA VAL A 94 22.46 21.23 3.96
C VAL A 94 23.61 20.36 3.47
N ASP A 95 23.94 19.33 4.24
CA ASP A 95 24.90 18.30 3.82
C ASP A 95 24.25 17.34 2.80
N TRP A 96 24.12 17.81 1.56
CA TRP A 96 23.47 17.09 0.48
C TRP A 96 24.15 15.77 0.15
N LYS A 97 25.49 15.72 0.23
CA LYS A 97 26.24 14.50 -0.05
C LYS A 97 25.91 13.41 0.96
N ARG A 98 25.93 13.75 2.26
CA ARG A 98 25.55 12.80 3.31
C ARG A 98 24.10 12.36 3.17
N LEU A 99 23.20 13.27 2.81
CA LEU A 99 21.79 12.94 2.57
C LEU A 99 21.63 11.95 1.40
N TRP A 100 22.33 12.18 0.29
CA TRP A 100 22.34 11.27 -0.85
C TRP A 100 22.89 9.89 -0.47
N MET A 101 24.04 9.86 0.22
CA MET A 101 24.68 8.61 0.67
C MET A 101 23.79 7.81 1.62
N LEU A 102 23.12 8.48 2.56
CA LEU A 102 22.15 7.86 3.46
C LEU A 102 21.04 7.18 2.65
N ARG A 103 20.44 7.92 1.72
CA ARG A 103 19.34 7.45 0.87
C ARG A 103 19.76 6.27 0.00
N ARG A 104 20.96 6.33 -0.60
CA ARG A 104 21.53 5.23 -1.39
C ARG A 104 21.82 3.99 -0.53
N GLY A 105 22.34 4.18 0.68
CA GLY A 105 22.59 3.11 1.63
C GLY A 105 21.29 2.39 2.06
N GLN A 106 20.19 3.13 2.19
CA GLN A 106 18.87 2.52 2.42
C GLN A 106 18.42 1.68 1.23
N ASN A 107 18.58 2.14 -0.01
CA ASN A 107 18.24 1.32 -1.20
C ASN A 107 19.04 0.03 -1.23
N ALA A 108 20.35 0.09 -0.95
CA ALA A 108 21.19 -1.12 -0.86
C ALA A 108 20.75 -2.06 0.27
N ARG A 109 20.28 -1.52 1.40
CA ARG A 109 19.70 -2.32 2.49
C ARG A 109 18.40 -3.01 2.07
N VAL A 110 17.51 -2.32 1.36
CA VAL A 110 16.25 -2.90 0.84
C VAL A 110 16.56 -4.07 -0.08
N LEU A 111 17.48 -3.90 -1.04
CA LEU A 111 17.87 -4.97 -1.97
C LEU A 111 18.39 -6.20 -1.22
N ARG A 112 19.32 -6.03 -0.27
CA ARG A 112 19.83 -7.16 0.53
C ARG A 112 18.72 -7.88 1.31
N LEU A 113 17.82 -7.13 1.96
CA LEU A 113 16.71 -7.72 2.71
C LEU A 113 15.74 -8.46 1.78
N LEU A 114 15.51 -7.93 0.57
CA LEU A 114 14.69 -8.58 -0.44
C LEU A 114 15.35 -9.88 -0.91
N ASP A 115 16.64 -9.85 -1.25
CA ASP A 115 17.41 -11.05 -1.63
C ASP A 115 17.38 -12.10 -0.49
N ASP A 116 17.49 -11.69 0.77
CA ASP A 116 17.35 -12.57 1.94
C ASP A 116 15.93 -13.15 2.12
N ILE A 117 14.88 -12.44 1.68
CA ILE A 117 13.49 -12.93 1.65
C ILE A 117 13.34 -13.98 0.54
N LEU A 118 13.97 -13.74 -0.62
CA LEU A 118 13.92 -14.65 -1.75
C LEU A 118 14.67 -15.95 -1.46
N ALA A 119 15.83 -15.87 -0.78
CA ALA A 119 16.71 -17.00 -0.52
C ALA A 119 16.14 -18.08 0.41
N THR A 120 15.31 -17.71 1.38
CA THR A 120 14.79 -18.64 2.40
C THR A 120 13.36 -18.29 2.82
N LYS A 121 12.57 -19.30 3.22
CA LYS A 121 11.24 -19.07 3.81
C LYS A 121 11.30 -18.57 5.26
N LEU A 122 12.46 -18.64 5.91
CA LEU A 122 12.62 -18.34 7.32
C LEU A 122 12.86 -16.85 7.58
N GLY A 123 12.21 -16.34 8.64
CA GLY A 123 12.43 -14.99 9.15
C GLY A 123 12.05 -13.88 8.16
N ARG A 124 11.07 -14.13 7.27
CA ARG A 124 10.62 -13.16 6.28
C ARG A 124 9.84 -12.02 6.93
N VAL A 125 9.06 -12.28 7.96
CA VAL A 125 8.21 -11.28 8.64
C VAL A 125 9.05 -10.13 9.19
N ASP A 126 10.17 -10.44 9.85
CA ASP A 126 11.05 -9.41 10.40
C ASP A 126 11.85 -8.68 9.31
N LYS A 127 12.25 -9.36 8.22
CA LYS A 127 12.89 -8.72 7.07
C LYS A 127 11.93 -7.73 6.37
N PHE A 128 10.67 -8.11 6.19
CA PHE A 128 9.61 -7.23 5.71
C PHE A 128 9.47 -6.00 6.61
N GLY A 129 9.35 -6.22 7.93
CA GLY A 129 9.27 -5.12 8.89
C GLY A 129 10.44 -4.13 8.76
N GLN A 130 11.66 -4.63 8.55
CA GLN A 130 12.83 -3.76 8.35
C GLN A 130 12.79 -2.96 7.05
N ILE A 131 12.29 -3.53 5.95
CA ILE A 131 12.07 -2.78 4.69
C ILE A 131 11.00 -1.71 4.93
N CYS A 132 9.85 -2.09 5.49
CA CYS A 132 8.70 -1.20 5.62
C CYS A 132 8.93 -0.04 6.61
N LEU A 133 9.79 -0.21 7.62
CA LEU A 133 10.21 0.87 8.53
C LEU A 133 11.03 1.97 7.84
N LEU A 134 11.51 1.73 6.61
CA LEU A 134 12.11 2.78 5.79
C LEU A 134 11.04 3.69 5.17
N GLU A 135 9.75 3.33 5.23
CA GLU A 135 8.61 4.10 4.71
C GLU A 135 8.85 4.52 3.24
N TYR A 136 8.60 5.77 2.86
CA TYR A 136 8.74 6.23 1.47
C TYR A 136 10.16 6.18 0.93
N ASP A 137 11.17 6.02 1.79
CA ASP A 137 12.52 5.78 1.31
C ASP A 137 12.64 4.41 0.60
N ALA A 138 11.83 3.41 0.91
CA ALA A 138 11.89 2.15 0.16
C ALA A 138 11.12 2.20 -1.17
N LYS A 139 10.25 3.19 -1.40
CA LYS A 139 9.27 3.20 -2.50
C LYS A 139 9.91 3.13 -3.89
N ASP A 140 10.91 3.99 -4.17
CA ASP A 140 11.56 4.04 -5.49
C ASP A 140 12.19 2.70 -5.89
N ILE A 141 12.98 2.12 -4.99
CA ILE A 141 13.68 0.87 -5.27
C ILE A 141 12.71 -0.31 -5.36
N LEU A 142 11.65 -0.34 -4.53
CA LEU A 142 10.62 -1.38 -4.60
C LEU A 142 9.85 -1.31 -5.92
N LEU A 143 9.48 -0.11 -6.39
CA LEU A 143 8.83 0.08 -7.69
C LEU A 143 9.71 -0.41 -8.86
N GLU A 144 11.03 -0.20 -8.76
CA GLU A 144 11.99 -0.75 -9.71
C GLU A 144 11.98 -2.29 -9.68
N GLN A 145 12.01 -2.90 -8.49
CA GLN A 145 11.98 -4.36 -8.34
C GLN A 145 10.63 -4.98 -8.77
N CYS A 146 9.50 -4.31 -8.59
CA CYS A 146 8.20 -4.71 -9.15
C CYS A 146 8.23 -4.77 -10.70
N ARG A 147 9.14 -4.03 -11.33
CA ARG A 147 9.32 -3.98 -12.78
C ARG A 147 10.55 -4.74 -13.27
N THR A 148 11.11 -5.63 -12.44
CA THR A 148 12.19 -6.55 -12.82
C THR A 148 11.87 -7.18 -14.17
N PRO A 149 12.78 -7.23 -15.16
CA PRO A 149 12.49 -7.75 -16.50
C PRO A 149 12.26 -9.27 -16.52
N ASP A 150 11.58 -9.77 -17.56
CA ASP A 150 11.18 -11.20 -17.68
C ASP A 150 12.35 -12.18 -17.84
N ASP A 151 13.54 -11.69 -18.19
CA ASP A 151 14.77 -12.47 -18.32
C ASP A 151 15.50 -12.71 -16.99
N ALA A 152 15.08 -12.05 -15.91
CA ALA A 152 15.66 -12.27 -14.59
C ALA A 152 15.33 -13.69 -14.05
N GLU A 153 16.31 -14.32 -13.40
CA GLU A 153 16.18 -15.68 -12.87
C GLU A 153 15.04 -15.82 -11.84
N ASP A 154 14.79 -14.76 -11.07
CA ASP A 154 13.83 -14.72 -9.97
C ASP A 154 12.66 -13.76 -10.20
N VAL A 155 12.35 -13.46 -11.47
CA VAL A 155 11.37 -12.44 -11.86
C VAL A 155 10.03 -12.53 -11.12
N LEU A 156 9.42 -13.72 -11.00
CA LEU A 156 8.11 -13.85 -10.37
C LEU A 156 8.19 -13.56 -8.87
N ALA A 157 9.17 -14.14 -8.19
CA ALA A 157 9.33 -13.97 -6.76
C ALA A 157 9.75 -12.54 -6.40
N ARG A 158 10.72 -11.98 -7.13
CA ARG A 158 11.19 -10.61 -6.92
C ARG A 158 10.07 -9.60 -7.08
N ARG A 159 9.26 -9.70 -8.15
CA ARG A 159 8.10 -8.83 -8.37
C ARG A 159 7.06 -9.00 -7.24
N TYR A 160 6.75 -10.23 -6.86
CA TYR A 160 5.77 -10.51 -5.80
C TYR A 160 6.19 -9.92 -4.44
N TYR A 161 7.40 -10.22 -3.97
CA TYR A 161 7.87 -9.78 -2.65
C TYR A 161 8.14 -8.27 -2.59
N ALA A 162 8.62 -7.67 -3.69
CA ALA A 162 8.71 -6.21 -3.79
C ALA A 162 7.32 -5.56 -3.73
N GLY A 163 6.34 -6.11 -4.44
CA GLY A 163 4.95 -5.67 -4.43
C GLY A 163 4.32 -5.76 -3.03
N ALA A 164 4.49 -6.90 -2.35
CA ALA A 164 3.98 -7.09 -0.99
C ALA A 164 4.58 -6.07 0.01
N ALA A 165 5.89 -5.81 -0.07
CA ALA A 165 6.55 -4.81 0.78
C ALA A 165 6.03 -3.39 0.49
N LEU A 166 5.85 -3.07 -0.80
CA LEU A 166 5.33 -1.78 -1.24
C LEU A 166 3.89 -1.56 -0.78
N GLU A 167 3.02 -2.57 -0.90
CA GLU A 167 1.65 -2.52 -0.41
C GLU A 167 1.59 -2.35 1.11
N SER A 168 2.45 -3.04 1.86
CA SER A 168 2.58 -2.87 3.31
C SER A 168 2.98 -1.44 3.70
N ILE A 169 3.92 -0.82 2.96
CA ILE A 169 4.27 0.60 3.15
C ILE A 169 3.08 1.51 2.86
N HIS A 170 2.34 1.28 1.77
CA HIS A 170 1.16 2.06 1.42
C HIS A 170 0.09 2.00 2.52
N ARG A 171 -0.21 0.79 3.03
CA ARG A 171 -1.13 0.61 4.17
C ARG A 171 -0.62 1.33 5.42
N GLY A 172 0.69 1.28 5.68
CA GLY A 172 1.32 2.03 6.76
C GLY A 172 1.12 3.54 6.69
N VAL A 173 1.18 4.12 5.49
CA VAL A 173 0.88 5.55 5.28
C VAL A 173 -0.58 5.88 5.58
N ALA A 174 -1.52 5.05 5.13
CA ALA A 174 -2.94 5.23 5.43
C ALA A 174 -3.24 5.14 6.94
N ILE A 175 -2.69 4.11 7.60
CA ILE A 175 -2.84 3.92 9.05
C ILE A 175 -2.23 5.09 9.82
N LYS A 176 -1.07 5.62 9.39
CA LYS A 176 -0.44 6.80 9.98
C LYS A 176 -1.35 8.04 9.87
N GLU A 177 -2.10 8.18 8.78
CA GLU A 177 -3.09 9.27 8.62
C GLU A 177 -4.26 9.10 9.61
N TRP A 178 -4.85 7.92 9.70
CA TRP A 178 -5.96 7.66 10.64
C TRP A 178 -5.53 7.66 12.11
N ALA A 179 -4.30 7.27 12.43
CA ALA A 179 -3.79 7.28 13.79
C ALA A 179 -3.71 8.71 14.38
N LYS A 180 -3.67 9.75 13.55
CA LYS A 180 -3.71 11.16 14.02
C LYS A 180 -4.97 11.47 14.81
N PHE A 181 -6.08 10.79 14.52
CA PHE A 181 -7.36 10.95 15.23
C PHE A 181 -7.33 10.42 16.67
N GLN A 182 -6.33 9.61 17.03
CA GLN A 182 -6.11 9.16 18.41
C GLN A 182 -5.35 10.18 19.25
N SER A 183 -4.75 11.21 18.63
CA SER A 183 -3.91 12.20 19.30
C SER A 183 -4.67 13.51 19.50
N PRO A 184 -4.98 13.93 20.75
CA PRO A 184 -5.68 15.20 21.00
C PRO A 184 -4.93 16.46 20.53
N HIS A 185 -3.61 16.33 20.33
CA HIS A 185 -2.69 17.43 19.99
C HIS A 185 -2.37 17.52 18.49
N ALA A 186 -2.73 16.51 17.69
CA ALA A 186 -2.67 16.62 16.25
C ALA A 186 -3.89 17.46 15.85
N GLY A 187 -3.67 18.68 15.34
CA GLY A 187 -4.77 19.56 14.89
C GLY A 187 -5.76 18.83 13.96
N PRO A 188 -6.94 19.42 13.70
CA PRO A 188 -8.04 18.72 13.04
C PRO A 188 -7.56 18.09 11.71
N PRO A 189 -7.53 16.76 11.61
CA PRO A 189 -7.08 16.09 10.39
C PRO A 189 -8.02 16.40 9.23
N ARG A 190 -7.43 16.72 8.07
CA ARG A 190 -8.18 17.08 6.86
C ARG A 190 -8.94 15.87 6.32
N LEU A 191 -10.20 16.09 5.96
CA LEU A 191 -11.09 15.02 5.52
C LEU A 191 -10.63 14.38 4.19
N ASP A 192 -10.18 15.19 3.23
CA ASP A 192 -9.66 14.70 1.95
C ASP A 192 -8.51 13.71 2.13
N ARG A 193 -7.51 14.06 2.95
CA ARG A 193 -6.39 13.17 3.25
C ARG A 193 -6.84 11.87 3.91
N ALA A 194 -7.75 11.96 4.87
CA ALA A 194 -8.25 10.80 5.60
C ALA A 194 -9.12 9.87 4.73
N LEU A 195 -9.83 10.41 3.74
CA LEU A 195 -10.58 9.61 2.76
C LEU A 195 -9.63 9.03 1.69
N ALA A 196 -8.65 9.80 1.22
CA ALA A 196 -7.63 9.34 0.29
C ALA A 196 -6.75 8.20 0.87
N ALA A 197 -6.70 8.06 2.19
CA ALA A 197 -6.02 6.94 2.84
C ALA A 197 -6.62 5.57 2.48
N PHE A 198 -7.91 5.48 2.12
CA PHE A 198 -8.49 4.23 1.63
C PHE A 198 -7.87 3.80 0.29
N ASP A 199 -7.54 4.74 -0.60
CA ASP A 199 -6.94 4.46 -1.90
C ASP A 199 -5.61 3.69 -1.76
N MET A 200 -4.85 3.93 -0.68
CA MET A 200 -3.56 3.28 -0.42
C MET A 200 -3.67 1.76 -0.25
N PHE A 201 -4.85 1.22 0.08
CA PHE A 201 -5.09 -0.23 0.15
C PHE A 201 -5.30 -0.87 -1.23
N THR A 202 -5.41 -0.07 -2.30
CA THR A 202 -5.67 -0.54 -3.67
C THR A 202 -4.62 -0.08 -4.68
N LEU A 203 -3.69 0.78 -4.27
CA LEU A 203 -2.71 1.43 -5.13
C LEU A 203 -1.76 0.43 -5.82
N ARG A 204 -1.31 -0.61 -5.11
CA ARG A 204 -0.30 -1.59 -5.60
C ARG A 204 0.92 -0.90 -6.23
N GLU A 205 1.23 -1.21 -7.48
CA GLU A 205 2.33 -0.63 -8.27
C GLU A 205 1.94 0.66 -9.03
N HIS A 206 0.67 1.07 -8.96
CA HIS A 206 0.19 2.24 -9.67
C HIS A 206 0.75 3.53 -9.07
N SER A 207 0.90 4.54 -9.93
CA SER A 207 1.23 5.88 -9.48
C SER A 207 0.06 6.50 -8.71
N GLY A 208 0.38 7.36 -7.76
CA GLY A 208 -0.59 7.95 -6.85
C GLY A 208 -0.18 7.78 -5.40
N ASP A 209 -0.65 8.67 -4.55
CA ASP A 209 -0.75 8.51 -3.11
C ASP A 209 -1.70 9.59 -2.56
N ILE A 210 -1.73 9.76 -1.24
CA ILE A 210 -2.51 10.80 -0.56
C ILE A 210 -2.07 12.20 -1.02
N ASP A 211 -0.77 12.42 -1.19
CA ASP A 211 -0.21 13.73 -1.53
C ASP A 211 -0.49 14.07 -3.01
N ASP A 212 -0.45 13.06 -3.91
CA ASP A 212 -0.88 13.22 -5.31
C ASP A 212 -2.36 13.61 -5.41
N THR A 213 -3.23 13.02 -4.56
CA THR A 213 -4.66 13.37 -4.51
C THR A 213 -4.87 14.80 -4.01
N GLU A 214 -4.08 15.23 -3.01
CA GLU A 214 -4.09 16.61 -2.52
C GLU A 214 -3.67 17.61 -3.61
N ALA A 215 -2.57 17.31 -4.31
CA ALA A 215 -2.05 18.13 -5.39
C ALA A 215 -3.05 18.24 -6.58
N LEU A 216 -3.81 17.18 -6.84
CA LEU A 216 -4.87 17.19 -7.85
C LEU A 216 -6.01 18.14 -7.46
N LEU A 217 -6.47 18.09 -6.20
CA LEU A 217 -7.45 19.03 -5.68
C LEU A 217 -6.93 20.49 -5.71
N ASP A 218 -5.65 20.71 -5.41
CA ASP A 218 -5.01 22.02 -5.52
C ASP A 218 -4.93 22.52 -6.97
N SER A 219 -4.72 21.61 -7.94
CA SER A 219 -4.78 21.95 -9.36
C SER A 219 -6.18 22.36 -9.77
N LEU A 220 -7.19 21.55 -9.45
CA LEU A 220 -8.59 21.81 -9.78
C LEU A 220 -9.07 23.14 -9.19
N ALA A 221 -8.68 23.47 -7.94
CA ALA A 221 -9.01 24.75 -7.34
C ALA A 221 -8.37 25.93 -8.08
N ARG A 222 -7.11 25.78 -8.55
CA ARG A 222 -6.45 26.81 -9.37
C ARG A 222 -7.12 26.97 -10.74
N ASP A 223 -7.50 25.88 -11.37
CA ASP A 223 -8.19 25.89 -12.67
C ASP A 223 -9.55 26.60 -12.56
N PHE A 224 -10.30 26.31 -11.49
CA PHE A 224 -11.55 27.02 -11.19
C PHE A 224 -11.35 28.53 -11.02
N LEU A 225 -10.36 28.96 -10.22
CA LEU A 225 -10.09 30.38 -9.99
C LEU A 225 -9.61 31.09 -11.26
N ALA A 226 -8.82 30.40 -12.10
CA ALA A 226 -8.40 30.92 -13.40
C ALA A 226 -9.58 31.12 -14.36
N ALA A 227 -10.56 30.22 -14.34
CA ALA A 227 -11.80 30.34 -15.12
C ALA A 227 -12.75 31.43 -14.60
N HIS A 228 -12.62 31.85 -13.33
CA HIS A 228 -13.52 32.81 -12.68
C HIS A 228 -12.79 33.98 -12.00
N PRO A 229 -12.17 34.93 -12.76
CA PRO A 229 -11.38 36.03 -12.19
C PRO A 229 -12.14 36.97 -11.23
N GLY A 230 -13.47 37.02 -11.31
CA GLY A 230 -14.34 37.81 -10.43
C GLY A 230 -14.80 37.08 -9.17
N PHE A 231 -14.32 35.86 -8.92
CA PHE A 231 -14.79 35.00 -7.84
C PHE A 231 -14.76 35.69 -6.48
N GLU A 232 -13.67 36.40 -6.16
CA GLU A 232 -13.49 37.00 -4.83
C GLU A 232 -14.53 38.04 -4.44
N GLY A 233 -15.08 38.77 -5.43
CA GLY A 233 -16.07 39.82 -5.19
C GLY A 233 -17.51 39.31 -4.97
N LEU A 234 -17.74 38.00 -5.09
CA LEU A 234 -19.07 37.41 -4.93
C LEU A 234 -19.41 37.17 -3.45
N SER A 235 -20.71 37.19 -3.12
CA SER A 235 -21.18 36.75 -1.80
C SER A 235 -20.89 35.26 -1.58
N THR A 236 -20.81 34.81 -0.33
CA THR A 236 -20.56 33.39 0.02
C THR A 236 -21.59 32.47 -0.66
N ARG A 237 -22.88 32.84 -0.65
CA ARG A 237 -23.94 32.09 -1.33
C ARG A 237 -23.65 31.94 -2.83
N ARG A 238 -23.23 33.03 -3.49
CA ARG A 238 -22.96 33.01 -4.93
C ARG A 238 -21.65 32.29 -5.26
N LYS A 239 -20.61 32.43 -4.44
CA LYS A 239 -19.36 31.66 -4.53
C LYS A 239 -19.65 30.16 -4.47
N ALA A 240 -20.46 29.74 -3.51
CA ALA A 240 -20.81 28.33 -3.29
C ALA A 240 -21.59 27.74 -4.48
N LEU A 241 -22.64 28.43 -4.94
CA LEU A 241 -23.42 27.97 -6.10
C LEU A 241 -22.61 27.95 -7.39
N LEU A 242 -21.72 28.93 -7.59
CA LEU A 242 -20.85 28.97 -8.77
C LEU A 242 -19.87 27.79 -8.78
N LEU A 243 -19.25 27.48 -7.64
CA LEU A 243 -18.39 26.31 -7.51
C LEU A 243 -19.17 25.01 -7.75
N LEU A 244 -20.39 24.90 -7.22
CA LEU A 244 -21.23 23.71 -7.38
C LEU A 244 -21.54 23.45 -8.85
N GLN A 245 -21.92 24.50 -9.58
CA GLN A 245 -22.19 24.43 -11.01
C GLN A 245 -20.94 24.02 -11.79
N TRP A 246 -19.78 24.59 -11.46
CA TRP A 246 -18.52 24.25 -12.11
C TRP A 246 -18.10 22.80 -11.88
N VAL A 247 -18.11 22.34 -10.62
CA VAL A 247 -17.75 20.96 -10.25
C VAL A 247 -18.62 19.95 -11.00
N ARG A 248 -19.91 20.24 -11.19
CA ARG A 248 -20.82 19.41 -11.97
C ARG A 248 -20.56 19.50 -13.48
N SER A 249 -20.27 20.69 -14.02
CA SER A 249 -19.99 20.85 -15.45
C SER A 249 -18.69 20.18 -15.88
N GLU A 250 -17.70 20.11 -14.98
CA GLU A 250 -16.46 19.36 -15.18
C GLU A 250 -16.60 17.86 -14.87
N ASN A 251 -17.83 17.40 -14.57
CA ASN A 251 -18.15 16.02 -14.24
C ASN A 251 -17.28 15.45 -13.10
N LEU A 252 -17.01 16.22 -12.04
CA LEU A 252 -16.15 15.81 -10.92
C LEU A 252 -16.92 15.12 -9.78
N THR A 253 -18.25 15.10 -9.84
CA THR A 253 -19.12 14.60 -8.77
C THR A 253 -20.35 13.90 -9.32
N GLY A 254 -20.87 12.93 -8.55
CA GLY A 254 -22.00 12.12 -8.98
C GLY A 254 -21.54 10.88 -9.75
N MET A 255 -22.49 10.21 -10.39
CA MET A 255 -22.22 9.04 -11.20
C MET A 255 -23.32 8.76 -12.21
N ASP A 256 -22.94 8.20 -13.36
CA ASP A 256 -23.88 7.68 -14.34
C ASP A 256 -24.44 6.31 -13.91
N ASN A 257 -25.72 6.08 -14.22
CA ASN A 257 -26.46 4.85 -13.94
C ASN A 257 -26.33 4.33 -12.48
N PRO A 258 -26.77 5.10 -11.47
CA PRO A 258 -26.62 4.75 -10.05
C PRO A 258 -27.15 3.35 -9.71
N ASP A 259 -28.25 2.92 -10.31
CA ASP A 259 -28.86 1.60 -10.05
C ASP A 259 -27.89 0.43 -10.23
N THR A 260 -26.94 0.56 -11.16
CA THR A 260 -25.93 -0.45 -11.46
C THR A 260 -24.60 -0.18 -10.74
N ASN A 261 -24.21 1.09 -10.66
CA ASN A 261 -22.84 1.46 -10.28
C ASN A 261 -22.69 1.85 -8.80
N TYR A 262 -23.78 2.12 -8.08
CA TYR A 262 -23.73 2.63 -6.69
C TYR A 262 -22.94 1.70 -5.74
N ARG A 263 -22.85 0.41 -6.04
CA ARG A 263 -22.15 -0.58 -5.20
C ARG A 263 -20.78 -0.98 -5.70
N ASN A 264 -20.26 -0.28 -6.71
CA ASN A 264 -18.86 -0.44 -7.07
C ASN A 264 -17.98 0.19 -5.97
N ILE A 265 -17.07 -0.63 -5.41
CA ILE A 265 -16.17 -0.25 -4.32
C ILE A 265 -15.29 0.95 -4.72
N GLN A 266 -14.91 1.04 -6.00
CA GLN A 266 -14.11 2.14 -6.54
C GLN A 266 -14.76 3.51 -6.34
N ASN A 267 -16.09 3.59 -6.34
CA ASN A 267 -16.83 4.84 -6.17
C ASN A 267 -16.84 5.32 -4.70
N CYS A 268 -16.31 4.52 -3.79
CA CYS A 268 -16.07 4.89 -2.39
C CYS A 268 -14.68 5.54 -2.19
N LEU A 269 -13.81 5.51 -3.19
CA LEU A 269 -12.41 5.92 -3.10
C LEU A 269 -12.23 7.33 -3.69
N LEU A 270 -11.70 8.26 -2.89
CA LEU A 270 -11.58 9.66 -3.28
C LEU A 270 -10.53 9.85 -4.39
N GLY A 271 -9.34 9.28 -4.21
CA GLY A 271 -8.26 9.41 -5.19
C GLY A 271 -8.61 8.73 -6.51
N HIS A 272 -9.27 7.58 -6.47
CA HIS A 272 -9.76 6.88 -7.65
C HIS A 272 -10.82 7.70 -8.39
N ALA A 273 -11.83 8.21 -7.69
CA ALA A 273 -12.86 9.07 -8.29
C ALA A 273 -12.24 10.31 -8.96
N LEU A 274 -11.21 10.93 -8.39
CA LEU A 274 -10.56 12.09 -9.00
C LEU A 274 -9.68 11.75 -10.22
N ARG A 275 -9.21 10.51 -10.36
CA ARG A 275 -8.34 10.11 -11.47
C ARG A 275 -9.08 9.40 -12.61
N ASP A 276 -10.25 8.83 -12.32
CA ASP A 276 -11.10 8.24 -13.33
C ASP A 276 -11.67 9.34 -14.23
N LYS A 277 -11.70 9.09 -15.55
CA LYS A 277 -12.17 10.06 -16.55
C LYS A 277 -13.63 10.48 -16.34
N ASN A 278 -14.46 9.57 -15.82
CA ASN A 278 -15.89 9.81 -15.61
C ASN A 278 -16.19 10.22 -14.16
N HIS A 279 -15.18 10.27 -13.30
CA HIS A 279 -15.24 10.59 -11.87
C HIS A 279 -16.43 10.02 -11.07
N PRO A 280 -16.79 8.73 -11.24
CA PRO A 280 -17.93 8.18 -10.52
C PRO A 280 -17.67 8.19 -9.01
N SER A 281 -18.58 8.81 -8.26
CA SER A 281 -18.41 9.01 -6.83
C SER A 281 -19.74 8.86 -6.08
N LEU A 282 -19.68 8.24 -4.90
CA LEU A 282 -20.81 8.19 -3.97
C LEU A 282 -21.07 9.57 -3.33
N PRO A 283 -22.27 9.82 -2.78
CA PRO A 283 -22.61 11.10 -2.16
C PRO A 283 -21.60 11.65 -1.15
N LEU A 284 -21.02 10.77 -0.33
CA LEU A 284 -19.96 11.14 0.62
C LEU A 284 -18.70 11.63 -0.10
N VAL A 285 -18.25 10.91 -1.12
CA VAL A 285 -17.05 11.26 -1.89
C VAL A 285 -17.29 12.53 -2.68
N SER A 286 -18.45 12.68 -3.34
CA SER A 286 -18.82 13.91 -4.05
C SER A 286 -18.87 15.12 -3.12
N SER A 287 -19.45 14.97 -1.93
CA SER A 287 -19.50 16.02 -0.91
C SER A 287 -18.11 16.38 -0.40
N ALA A 288 -17.24 15.39 -0.21
CA ALA A 288 -15.87 15.61 0.21
C ALA A 288 -15.04 16.33 -0.86
N ILE A 289 -15.18 15.96 -2.15
CA ILE A 289 -14.54 16.67 -3.27
C ILE A 289 -14.93 18.15 -3.24
N TYR A 290 -16.24 18.44 -3.22
CA TYR A 290 -16.72 19.82 -3.20
C TYR A 290 -16.23 20.58 -1.96
N ALA A 291 -16.35 20.02 -0.76
CA ALA A 291 -15.92 20.68 0.47
C ALA A 291 -14.42 21.00 0.45
N SER A 292 -13.62 20.06 -0.09
CA SER A 292 -12.17 20.19 -0.21
C SER A 292 -11.76 21.27 -1.22
N LEU A 293 -12.51 21.43 -2.32
CA LEU A 293 -12.32 22.52 -3.28
C LEU A 293 -12.77 23.86 -2.69
N ALA A 294 -13.91 23.88 -2.01
CA ALA A 294 -14.46 25.07 -1.35
C ALA A 294 -13.46 25.67 -0.35
N GLU A 295 -12.83 24.84 0.49
CA GLU A 295 -11.77 25.28 1.41
C GLU A 295 -10.56 25.88 0.70
N ARG A 296 -10.12 25.27 -0.41
CA ARG A 296 -8.96 25.74 -1.20
C ARG A 296 -9.22 27.08 -1.90
N VAL A 297 -10.46 27.37 -2.24
CA VAL A 297 -10.86 28.67 -2.82
C VAL A 297 -11.31 29.67 -1.75
N GLY A 298 -11.06 29.39 -0.46
CA GLY A 298 -11.27 30.35 0.63
C GLY A 298 -12.67 30.38 1.23
N MET A 299 -13.53 29.39 0.94
CA MET A 299 -14.83 29.22 1.61
C MET A 299 -14.71 28.25 2.79
N ARG A 300 -15.52 28.46 3.84
CA ARG A 300 -15.65 27.46 4.90
C ARG A 300 -16.76 26.48 4.54
N ALA A 301 -16.42 25.21 4.34
CA ALA A 301 -17.37 24.16 4.00
C ALA A 301 -17.11 22.90 4.83
N ALA A 302 -18.15 22.14 5.15
CA ALA A 302 -18.02 20.86 5.83
C ALA A 302 -19.14 19.90 5.41
N CYS A 303 -18.87 18.59 5.43
CA CYS A 303 -19.91 17.61 5.16
C CYS A 303 -20.85 17.43 6.36
N CYS A 304 -22.13 17.25 6.06
CA CYS A 304 -23.19 16.93 7.01
C CYS A 304 -23.64 15.48 6.76
N SER A 305 -23.44 14.60 7.74
CA SER A 305 -23.65 13.16 7.63
C SER A 305 -25.14 12.76 7.74
N PHE A 306 -25.99 13.30 6.88
CA PHE A 306 -27.44 13.02 6.83
C PHE A 306 -27.77 11.52 6.66
N PRO A 307 -28.86 10.96 7.19
CA PRO A 307 -29.19 9.54 6.95
C PRO A 307 -29.34 9.23 5.46
N ALA A 308 -28.82 8.09 5.00
CA ALA A 308 -28.82 7.64 3.59
C ALA A 308 -28.08 8.53 2.56
N HIS A 309 -27.82 9.81 2.84
CA HIS A 309 -27.14 10.75 1.93
C HIS A 309 -26.06 11.60 2.63
N VAL A 310 -25.26 12.37 1.91
CA VAL A 310 -24.35 13.35 2.54
C VAL A 310 -24.51 14.68 1.83
N HIS A 311 -24.66 15.74 2.61
CA HIS A 311 -24.77 17.11 2.12
C HIS A 311 -23.52 17.91 2.49
N VAL A 312 -23.35 19.08 1.86
CA VAL A 312 -22.32 20.05 2.27
C VAL A 312 -22.99 21.26 2.89
N GLY A 313 -22.55 21.62 4.10
CA GLY A 313 -22.84 22.90 4.72
C GLY A 313 -21.76 23.92 4.34
N VAL A 314 -22.15 25.06 3.79
CA VAL A 314 -21.26 26.21 3.54
C VAL A 314 -21.60 27.33 4.50
N PHE A 315 -20.59 27.84 5.20
CA PHE A 315 -20.75 28.77 6.30
C PHE A 315 -20.42 30.20 5.87
N ALA A 316 -21.23 31.15 6.35
CA ALA A 316 -20.92 32.56 6.22
C ALA A 316 -19.66 32.93 7.05
N PRO A 317 -18.91 33.96 6.63
CA PRO A 317 -17.86 34.56 7.44
C PRO A 317 -18.37 35.06 8.80
N SER A 318 -17.47 35.12 9.79
CA SER A 318 -17.84 35.57 11.13
C SER A 318 -18.39 37.00 11.11
N GLY A 319 -19.64 37.18 11.56
CA GLY A 319 -20.30 38.49 11.64
C GLY A 319 -20.99 38.95 10.35
N GLU A 320 -21.08 38.09 9.34
CA GLU A 320 -21.77 38.36 8.07
C GLU A 320 -22.81 37.28 7.79
N THR A 321 -23.83 37.60 6.98
CA THR A 321 -24.75 36.61 6.40
C THR A 321 -24.12 35.98 5.16
N LEU A 322 -24.73 34.91 4.65
CA LEU A 322 -24.30 34.29 3.38
C LEU A 322 -24.31 35.25 2.18
N ASP A 323 -25.10 36.32 2.26
CA ASP A 323 -25.25 37.34 1.23
C ASP A 323 -24.31 38.55 1.44
N GLY A 324 -23.42 38.50 2.43
CA GLY A 324 -22.41 39.54 2.71
C GLY A 324 -22.94 40.74 3.50
N VAL A 325 -24.11 40.62 4.13
CA VAL A 325 -24.71 41.67 4.96
C VAL A 325 -24.29 41.47 6.41
N ARG A 326 -23.89 42.55 7.10
CA ARG A 326 -23.67 42.49 8.56
C ARG A 326 -25.02 42.53 9.27
N PRO A 327 -25.38 41.53 10.08
CA PRO A 327 -26.62 41.54 10.84
C PRO A 327 -26.67 42.77 11.77
N GLN A 328 -27.83 43.39 11.91
CA GLN A 328 -28.04 44.50 12.86
C GLN A 328 -28.16 44.00 14.31
N ASP A 329 -28.59 42.75 14.49
CA ASP A 329 -28.67 42.06 15.77
C ASP A 329 -27.29 41.58 16.24
N PRO A 330 -27.07 41.39 17.56
CA PRO A 330 -25.84 40.80 18.06
C PRO A 330 -25.54 39.48 17.33
N PRO A 331 -24.26 39.21 17.01
CA PRO A 331 -23.89 38.05 16.22
C PRO A 331 -24.44 36.78 16.87
N ARG A 332 -25.19 35.99 16.10
CA ARG A 332 -25.67 34.67 16.53
C ARG A 332 -24.46 33.84 16.96
N HIS A 333 -24.63 33.01 18.00
CA HIS A 333 -23.57 32.11 18.46
C HIS A 333 -23.13 31.10 17.38
N GLU A 334 -24.01 30.77 16.42
CA GLU A 334 -23.69 29.90 15.28
C GLU A 334 -23.72 30.70 13.97
N PRO A 335 -22.72 30.52 13.08
CA PRO A 335 -22.67 31.19 11.78
C PRO A 335 -23.82 30.74 10.88
N ASP A 336 -24.30 31.65 10.03
CA ASP A 336 -25.28 31.36 8.99
C ASP A 336 -24.75 30.30 8.01
N MET A 337 -25.61 29.39 7.55
CA MET A 337 -25.20 28.20 6.78
C MET A 337 -26.24 27.81 5.74
N MET A 338 -25.77 27.52 4.52
CA MET A 338 -26.57 26.94 3.44
C MET A 338 -26.19 25.48 3.21
N TYR A 339 -27.11 24.70 2.63
CA TYR A 339 -26.88 23.30 2.30
C TYR A 339 -26.84 23.08 0.79
N LEU A 340 -25.91 22.24 0.36
CA LEU A 340 -25.74 21.84 -1.04
C LEU A 340 -25.72 20.32 -1.16
N ASP A 341 -26.06 19.83 -2.34
CA ASP A 341 -25.94 18.42 -2.72
C ASP A 341 -25.11 18.27 -4.00
N PRO A 342 -23.76 18.21 -3.89
CA PRO A 342 -22.88 18.03 -5.05
C PRO A 342 -23.19 16.79 -5.89
N TYR A 343 -23.76 15.75 -5.29
CA TYR A 343 -24.10 14.51 -5.99
C TYR A 343 -25.36 14.69 -6.85
N GLY A 344 -26.44 15.21 -6.26
CA GLY A 344 -27.77 15.18 -6.87
C GLY A 344 -28.30 16.51 -7.42
N ALA A 345 -27.84 17.66 -6.94
CA ALA A 345 -28.46 18.95 -7.24
C ALA A 345 -27.44 20.04 -7.61
N ASP A 346 -27.90 21.05 -8.33
CA ASP A 346 -27.14 22.23 -8.77
C ASP A 346 -27.61 23.54 -8.10
N HIS A 347 -28.50 23.43 -7.12
CA HIS A 347 -29.10 24.53 -6.38
C HIS A 347 -28.99 24.31 -4.87
N GLU A 348 -29.33 25.36 -4.12
CA GLU A 348 -29.37 25.33 -2.66
C GLU A 348 -30.51 24.46 -2.16
N ILE A 349 -30.21 23.58 -1.20
CA ILE A 349 -31.21 22.74 -0.52
C ILE A 349 -31.71 23.49 0.70
N HIS A 350 -33.02 23.71 0.78
CA HIS A 350 -33.64 24.41 1.90
C HIS A 350 -33.63 23.55 3.17
N ILE A 351 -33.35 24.17 4.32
CA ILE A 351 -33.29 23.46 5.61
C ILE A 351 -34.62 22.83 5.99
N GLU A 352 -35.75 23.44 5.60
CA GLU A 352 -37.09 22.89 5.80
C GLU A 352 -37.26 21.55 5.08
N GLU A 353 -36.70 21.40 3.87
CA GLU A 353 -36.74 20.14 3.12
C GLU A 353 -35.95 19.04 3.83
N LEU A 354 -34.75 19.37 4.34
CA LEU A 354 -33.94 18.44 5.11
C LEU A 354 -34.63 18.02 6.42
N ARG A 355 -35.31 18.96 7.09
CA ARG A 355 -36.09 18.67 8.31
C ARG A 355 -37.27 17.73 8.01
N MET A 356 -38.02 17.98 6.95
CA MET A 356 -39.13 17.09 6.53
C MET A 356 -38.60 15.69 6.20
N ARG A 357 -37.51 15.56 5.46
CA ARG A 357 -36.88 14.25 5.18
C ARG A 357 -36.40 13.55 6.45
N LEU A 358 -35.85 14.29 7.42
CA LEU A 358 -35.48 13.71 8.72
C LEU A 358 -36.70 13.20 9.48
N GLU A 359 -37.85 13.86 9.39
CA GLU A 359 -39.09 13.40 10.04
C GLU A 359 -39.46 12.00 9.53
N GLU A 360 -39.40 11.77 8.22
CA GLU A 360 -39.67 10.46 7.59
C GLU A 360 -38.73 9.36 8.11
N TYR A 361 -37.41 9.64 8.15
CA TYR A 361 -36.41 8.69 8.67
C TYR A 361 -36.47 8.48 10.19
N SER A 362 -36.95 9.48 10.93
CA SER A 362 -36.92 9.51 12.40
C SER A 362 -38.11 8.82 13.06
N SER A 363 -38.92 8.10 12.28
CA SER A 363 -40.00 7.19 12.72
C SER A 363 -39.47 6.11 13.68
N GLY A 364 -39.21 6.48 14.95
CA GLY A 364 -38.59 5.63 15.97
C GLY A 364 -37.43 6.27 16.76
N TRP A 365 -37.03 7.51 16.47
CA TRP A 365 -35.99 8.22 17.23
C TRP A 365 -36.63 9.12 18.28
N HIS A 366 -36.64 8.65 19.53
CA HIS A 366 -37.29 9.33 20.67
C HIS A 366 -36.39 10.32 21.42
N GLU A 367 -35.09 10.39 21.11
CA GLU A 367 -34.15 11.27 21.79
C GLU A 367 -34.20 12.71 21.25
N PRO A 368 -34.46 13.72 22.11
CA PRO A 368 -34.41 15.12 21.73
C PRO A 368 -33.02 15.54 21.20
N GLY A 369 -32.98 16.39 20.17
CA GLY A 369 -31.73 16.94 19.62
C GLY A 369 -30.93 16.00 18.69
N ARG A 370 -31.20 14.70 18.67
CA ARG A 370 -30.50 13.72 17.80
C ARG A 370 -30.64 14.05 16.30
N ARG A 371 -31.76 14.66 15.92
CA ARG A 371 -32.05 15.06 14.53
C ARG A 371 -31.19 16.24 14.09
N GLU A 372 -30.98 17.20 14.99
CA GLU A 372 -30.24 18.44 14.70
C GLU A 372 -28.75 18.17 14.48
N VAL A 373 -28.21 17.09 15.04
CA VAL A 373 -26.82 16.65 14.82
C VAL A 373 -26.55 16.41 13.33
N PHE A 374 -27.53 15.91 12.57
CA PHE A 374 -27.39 15.65 11.12
C PHE A 374 -27.43 16.91 10.25
N LEU A 375 -27.85 18.04 10.84
CA LEU A 375 -27.90 19.35 10.21
C LEU A 375 -26.67 20.20 10.58
N LYS A 376 -25.67 19.64 11.26
CA LYS A 376 -24.42 20.33 11.60
C LYS A 376 -23.23 19.67 10.90
N ALA A 377 -22.13 20.42 10.81
CA ALA A 377 -20.85 19.90 10.35
C ALA A 377 -20.49 18.63 11.13
N SER A 378 -20.30 17.53 10.41
CA SER A 378 -19.97 16.25 11.03
C SER A 378 -18.47 16.17 11.30
N PRO A 379 -18.05 15.60 12.45
CA PRO A 379 -16.65 15.31 12.69
C PRO A 379 -16.08 14.40 11.60
N SER A 380 -14.85 14.65 11.17
CA SER A 380 -14.19 13.84 10.14
C SER A 380 -14.15 12.35 10.49
N SER A 381 -14.01 11.99 11.76
CA SER A 381 -14.05 10.59 12.23
C SER A 381 -15.38 9.90 11.88
N VAL A 382 -16.52 10.59 12.02
CA VAL A 382 -17.84 10.05 11.65
C VAL A 382 -17.93 9.80 10.16
N LEU A 383 -17.39 10.72 9.34
CA LEU A 383 -17.39 10.60 7.88
C LEU A 383 -16.48 9.45 7.40
N ILE A 384 -15.33 9.25 8.04
CA ILE A 384 -14.40 8.15 7.73
C ILE A 384 -15.02 6.80 8.07
N VAL A 385 -15.64 6.67 9.27
CA VAL A 385 -16.38 5.45 9.66
C VAL A 385 -17.53 5.18 8.68
N ARG A 386 -18.21 6.22 8.22
CA ARG A 386 -19.27 6.08 7.21
C ARG A 386 -18.73 5.63 5.84
N ALA A 387 -17.58 6.14 5.42
CA ALA A 387 -16.89 5.66 4.22
C ALA A 387 -16.52 4.18 4.36
N ALA A 388 -15.95 3.77 5.50
CA ALA A 388 -15.65 2.37 5.79
C ALA A 388 -16.90 1.48 5.71
N HIS A 389 -18.04 1.94 6.26
CA HIS A 389 -19.30 1.23 6.15
C HIS A 389 -19.79 1.11 4.70
N ASN A 390 -19.70 2.18 3.88
CA ASN A 390 -20.05 2.12 2.46
C ASN A 390 -19.21 1.09 1.70
N ILE A 391 -17.90 1.03 1.99
CA ILE A 391 -16.98 0.02 1.46
C ILE A 391 -17.42 -1.37 1.90
N GLN A 392 -17.67 -1.58 3.20
CA GLN A 392 -18.06 -2.88 3.75
C GLN A 392 -19.32 -3.43 3.08
N VAL A 393 -20.38 -2.62 2.96
CA VAL A 393 -21.63 -3.07 2.32
C VAL A 393 -21.41 -3.34 0.83
N SER A 394 -20.57 -2.57 0.14
CA SER A 394 -20.22 -2.83 -1.26
C SER A 394 -19.45 -4.14 -1.42
N CYS A 395 -18.54 -4.46 -0.50
CA CYS A 395 -17.83 -5.75 -0.48
C CYS A 395 -18.78 -6.93 -0.23
N VAL A 396 -19.71 -6.82 0.73
CA VAL A 396 -20.68 -7.89 1.03
C VAL A 396 -21.57 -8.19 -0.18
N ARG A 397 -22.03 -7.16 -0.91
CA ARG A 397 -22.81 -7.38 -2.14
C ARG A 397 -21.99 -8.05 -3.24
N LEU A 398 -20.71 -7.68 -3.38
CA LEU A 398 -19.82 -8.30 -4.35
C LEU A 398 -19.52 -9.77 -4.01
N GLN A 399 -19.45 -10.12 -2.72
CA GLN A 399 -19.36 -11.51 -2.27
C GLN A 399 -20.62 -12.29 -2.61
N GLN A 400 -21.80 -11.76 -2.29
CA GLN A 400 -23.09 -12.40 -2.60
C GLN A 400 -23.26 -12.67 -4.11
N ALA A 401 -22.88 -11.71 -4.96
CA ALA A 401 -22.95 -11.88 -6.41
C ALA A 401 -21.97 -12.94 -6.96
N ARG A 402 -20.92 -13.31 -6.21
CA ARG A 402 -19.99 -14.38 -6.58
C ARG A 402 -20.46 -15.78 -6.17
N ASP A 403 -21.24 -15.86 -5.09
CA ASP A 403 -21.74 -17.12 -4.55
C ASP A 403 -22.98 -17.64 -5.30
N ASP A 404 -23.55 -16.83 -6.21
CA ASP A 404 -24.62 -17.26 -7.13
C ASP A 404 -24.08 -18.19 -8.25
N PRO A 405 -24.83 -19.26 -8.62
CA PRO A 405 -24.39 -20.24 -9.61
C PRO A 405 -24.17 -19.63 -11.01
N PRO A 406 -23.25 -20.19 -11.82
CA PRO A 406 -22.72 -19.56 -13.02
C PRO A 406 -23.73 -19.62 -14.17
N ASN A 407 -24.64 -18.66 -14.25
CA ASN A 407 -25.55 -18.51 -15.39
C ASN A 407 -25.46 -17.15 -16.09
N SER A 408 -24.44 -16.34 -15.78
CA SER A 408 -24.22 -15.05 -16.45
C SER A 408 -22.72 -14.83 -16.65
N GLY A 409 -22.29 -14.90 -17.91
CA GLY A 409 -20.91 -14.73 -18.37
C GLY A 409 -20.38 -13.31 -18.23
N SER A 410 -20.29 -12.80 -17.01
CA SER A 410 -19.58 -11.57 -16.69
C SER A 410 -18.70 -11.78 -15.45
N HIS A 411 -17.76 -12.72 -15.55
CA HIS A 411 -16.61 -12.75 -14.65
C HIS A 411 -15.65 -11.65 -15.10
N GLY A 412 -15.92 -10.42 -14.65
CA GLY A 412 -14.94 -9.34 -14.71
C GLY A 412 -13.65 -9.80 -14.04
N ALA A 413 -12.59 -9.84 -14.83
CA ALA A 413 -11.23 -10.08 -14.37
C ALA A 413 -10.88 -9.13 -13.20
N ASP A 414 -10.07 -9.62 -12.25
CA ASP A 414 -9.23 -8.83 -11.32
C ASP A 414 -9.81 -8.37 -9.96
N ASN A 415 -10.94 -8.91 -9.46
CA ASN A 415 -11.59 -8.39 -8.24
C ASN A 415 -11.31 -9.09 -6.88
N SER A 416 -10.43 -10.11 -6.74
CA SER A 416 -10.22 -10.77 -5.43
C SER A 416 -9.28 -10.05 -4.45
N PRO A 417 -8.10 -9.51 -4.86
CA PRO A 417 -7.12 -8.98 -3.89
C PRO A 417 -7.49 -7.58 -3.38
N ASN A 418 -8.22 -6.80 -4.18
CA ASN A 418 -8.69 -5.48 -3.79
C ASN A 418 -9.77 -5.56 -2.70
N MET A 419 -10.65 -6.56 -2.75
CA MET A 419 -11.73 -6.69 -1.76
C MET A 419 -11.18 -7.02 -0.36
N GLU A 420 -10.26 -8.00 -0.26
CA GLU A 420 -9.70 -8.38 1.03
C GLU A 420 -8.92 -7.23 1.68
N SER A 421 -8.17 -6.47 0.87
CA SER A 421 -7.45 -5.27 1.29
C SER A 421 -8.38 -4.16 1.74
N MET A 422 -9.49 -3.93 1.02
CA MET A 422 -10.48 -2.92 1.40
C MET A 422 -11.22 -3.28 2.70
N LEU A 423 -11.60 -4.54 2.88
CA LEU A 423 -12.16 -5.02 4.15
C LEU A 423 -11.15 -4.94 5.29
N TYR A 424 -9.86 -5.13 5.02
CA TYR A 424 -8.81 -4.90 6.00
C TYR A 424 -8.67 -3.42 6.38
N ALA A 425 -8.80 -2.51 5.42
CA ALA A 425 -8.87 -1.06 5.65
C ALA A 425 -10.04 -0.68 6.57
N VAL A 426 -11.22 -1.26 6.33
CA VAL A 426 -12.41 -1.08 7.18
C VAL A 426 -12.13 -1.48 8.63
N LEU A 427 -11.50 -2.64 8.86
CA LEU A 427 -11.20 -3.10 10.21
C LEU A 427 -10.14 -2.24 10.91
N TRP A 428 -9.13 -1.75 10.17
CA TRP A 428 -8.19 -0.76 10.70
C TRP A 428 -8.89 0.52 11.14
N VAL A 429 -9.77 1.09 10.31
CA VAL A 429 -10.57 2.27 10.66
C VAL A 429 -11.42 2.01 11.89
N SER A 430 -12.10 0.86 11.96
CA SER A 430 -12.91 0.47 13.11
C SER A 430 -12.09 0.42 14.40
N LEU A 431 -10.87 -0.12 14.38
CA LEU A 431 -10.01 -0.19 15.56
C LEU A 431 -9.35 1.15 15.92
N LEU A 432 -9.03 1.98 14.92
CA LEU A 432 -8.36 3.28 15.09
C LEU A 432 -9.30 4.42 15.41
N LEU A 433 -10.60 4.32 15.13
CA LEU A 433 -11.57 5.39 15.39
C LEU A 433 -12.61 5.04 16.47
N THR A 434 -12.73 3.75 16.84
CA THR A 434 -13.57 3.34 17.97
C THR A 434 -12.78 3.48 19.26
N PRO A 435 -13.30 4.17 20.29
CA PRO A 435 -12.65 4.23 21.60
C PRO A 435 -12.49 2.83 22.22
N THR A 436 -11.32 2.53 22.78
CA THR A 436 -11.01 1.24 23.43
C THR A 436 -11.90 0.93 24.64
N ALA A 437 -12.56 1.93 25.23
CA ALA A 437 -13.56 1.72 26.28
C ALA A 437 -14.83 1.02 25.78
N GLN A 438 -15.10 1.02 24.47
CA GLN A 438 -16.32 0.43 23.91
C GLN A 438 -16.14 -1.06 23.59
N ARG A 439 -17.14 -1.88 23.91
CA ARG A 439 -17.16 -3.32 23.58
C ARG A 439 -17.06 -3.61 22.07
N LEU A 440 -17.54 -2.68 21.24
CA LEU A 440 -17.45 -2.79 19.78
C LEU A 440 -16.00 -2.88 19.31
N TRP A 441 -15.05 -2.28 20.04
CA TRP A 441 -13.63 -2.36 19.71
C TRP A 441 -13.12 -3.81 19.76
N ASP A 442 -13.51 -4.56 20.80
CA ASP A 442 -13.11 -5.96 21.00
C ASP A 442 -13.69 -6.89 19.93
N ASN A 443 -14.98 -6.72 19.60
CA ASN A 443 -15.62 -7.50 18.52
C ASN A 443 -14.91 -7.33 17.17
N ASN A 444 -14.40 -6.12 16.87
CA ASN A 444 -13.66 -5.87 15.64
C ASN A 444 -12.25 -6.48 15.66
N LEU A 445 -11.65 -6.65 16.85
CA LEU A 445 -10.29 -7.16 17.00
C LEU A 445 -10.17 -8.61 16.54
N GLU A 446 -11.12 -9.48 16.89
CA GLU A 446 -11.12 -10.88 16.49
C GLU A 446 -11.16 -11.02 14.96
N HIS A 447 -12.08 -10.31 14.31
CA HIS A 447 -12.19 -10.28 12.85
C HIS A 447 -10.93 -9.71 12.19
N PHE A 448 -10.32 -8.71 12.80
CA PHE A 448 -9.06 -8.12 12.35
C PHE A 448 -7.90 -9.13 12.40
N LEU A 449 -7.67 -9.78 13.55
CA LEU A 449 -6.56 -10.72 13.73
C LEU A 449 -6.72 -11.96 12.83
N ASN A 450 -7.95 -12.44 12.64
CA ASN A 450 -8.24 -13.53 11.71
C ASN A 450 -7.93 -13.19 10.24
N ARG A 451 -8.13 -11.93 9.84
CA ARG A 451 -7.81 -11.47 8.48
C ARG A 451 -6.31 -11.22 8.32
N PHE A 452 -5.67 -10.61 9.31
CA PHE A 452 -4.21 -10.39 9.37
C PHE A 452 -3.45 -11.70 9.16
N ARG A 453 -3.70 -12.74 9.97
CA ARG A 453 -2.98 -14.03 9.88
C ARG A 453 -3.14 -14.74 8.55
N ARG A 454 -4.24 -14.46 7.83
CA ARG A 454 -4.60 -15.18 6.60
C ARG A 454 -3.99 -14.53 5.36
N TYR A 455 -3.87 -13.21 5.35
CA TYR A 455 -3.57 -12.47 4.12
C TYR A 455 -2.48 -11.39 4.25
N PHE A 456 -2.15 -10.94 5.47
CA PHE A 456 -1.35 -9.71 5.67
C PHE A 456 -0.24 -9.90 6.72
N SER A 457 0.43 -11.06 6.76
CA SER A 457 1.49 -11.31 7.76
C SER A 457 2.68 -10.36 7.63
N GLU A 458 2.92 -9.80 6.45
CA GLU A 458 3.89 -8.74 6.19
C GLU A 458 3.61 -7.46 6.99
N ASP A 459 2.39 -7.26 7.48
CA ASP A 459 1.97 -6.10 8.27
C ASP A 459 2.21 -6.27 9.78
N ALA A 460 2.93 -7.31 10.22
CA ALA A 460 3.23 -7.52 11.64
C ALA A 460 3.85 -6.27 12.30
N TRP A 461 4.65 -5.50 11.54
CA TRP A 461 5.23 -4.24 12.01
C TRP A 461 4.18 -3.13 12.25
N LEU A 462 3.08 -3.11 11.47
CA LEU A 462 1.96 -2.17 11.67
C LEU A 462 1.22 -2.49 12.95
N LEU A 463 0.97 -3.77 13.22
CA LEU A 463 0.34 -4.22 14.47
C LEU A 463 1.21 -3.83 15.67
N ARG A 464 2.52 -4.09 15.61
CA ARG A 464 3.48 -3.70 16.66
C ARG A 464 3.48 -2.17 16.89
N LYS A 465 3.43 -1.36 15.82
CA LYS A 465 3.54 0.10 15.90
C LYS A 465 2.24 0.80 16.32
N TYR A 466 1.10 0.35 15.80
CA TYR A 466 -0.18 1.08 15.93
C TYR A 466 -1.23 0.32 16.75
N LEU A 467 -1.33 -1.00 16.61
CA LEU A 467 -2.39 -1.77 17.29
C LEU A 467 -2.01 -2.17 18.72
N ALA A 468 -0.79 -2.64 18.94
CA ALA A 468 -0.32 -3.08 20.25
C ALA A 468 -0.48 -1.99 21.34
N PRO A 469 -0.13 -0.71 21.11
CA PRO A 469 -0.38 0.34 22.10
C PRO A 469 -1.87 0.56 22.42
N LEU A 470 -2.76 0.43 21.41
CA LEU A 470 -4.20 0.54 21.62
C LEU A 470 -4.74 -0.65 22.41
N TYR A 471 -4.24 -1.84 22.12
CA TYR A 471 -4.57 -3.05 22.86
C TYR A 471 -4.11 -2.98 24.31
N ASP A 472 -2.91 -2.48 24.60
CA ASP A 472 -2.41 -2.27 25.96
C ASP A 472 -3.30 -1.29 26.76
N ASN A 473 -3.79 -0.24 26.08
CA ASN A 473 -4.74 0.70 26.65
C ASN A 473 -6.11 0.04 26.90
N PHE A 474 -6.60 -0.79 25.97
CA PHE A 474 -7.81 -1.59 26.15
C PHE A 474 -7.70 -2.50 27.39
N LEU A 475 -6.61 -3.26 27.50
CA LEU A 475 -6.37 -4.14 28.65
C LEU A 475 -6.31 -3.37 29.97
N MET A 476 -5.75 -2.16 29.95
CA MET A 476 -5.70 -1.28 31.11
C MET A 476 -7.10 -0.80 31.52
N ILE A 477 -7.89 -0.27 30.58
CA ILE A 477 -9.22 0.31 30.87
C ILE A 477 -10.20 -0.74 31.40
N HIS A 478 -10.15 -1.96 30.86
CA HIS A 478 -11.05 -3.05 31.24
C HIS A 478 -10.53 -3.90 32.41
N ASN A 479 -9.41 -3.51 33.04
CA ASN A 479 -8.75 -4.26 34.11
C ASN A 479 -8.45 -5.73 33.75
N LEU A 480 -8.11 -5.98 32.49
CA LEU A 480 -7.79 -7.30 31.96
C LEU A 480 -6.29 -7.61 32.03
N ARG A 481 -5.46 -6.72 32.61
CA ARG A 481 -4.03 -6.96 32.81
C ARG A 481 -3.82 -8.19 33.71
N GLY A 482 -3.32 -9.28 33.12
CA GLY A 482 -3.11 -10.56 33.79
C GLY A 482 -4.22 -11.60 33.55
N SER A 483 -5.32 -11.22 32.89
CA SER A 483 -6.30 -12.19 32.36
C SER A 483 -5.71 -12.89 31.14
N GLN A 484 -5.73 -14.22 31.10
CA GLN A 484 -5.26 -14.97 29.94
C GLN A 484 -6.32 -14.92 28.83
N ARG A 485 -6.23 -13.92 27.93
CA ARG A 485 -6.80 -14.07 26.59
C ARG A 485 -5.96 -15.10 25.85
N SER A 486 -6.59 -16.15 25.38
CA SER A 486 -5.89 -17.32 24.83
C SER A 486 -5.85 -17.28 23.31
N GLY A 487 -4.73 -17.67 22.73
CA GLY A 487 -4.59 -17.89 21.29
C GLY A 487 -4.62 -16.60 20.47
N TRP A 488 -5.47 -16.56 19.44
CA TRP A 488 -5.47 -15.54 18.38
C TRP A 488 -6.35 -14.32 18.67
N GLU A 489 -6.85 -14.19 19.90
CA GLU A 489 -7.61 -13.02 20.38
C GLU A 489 -6.71 -11.97 21.08
N ASP A 490 -5.46 -12.35 21.38
CA ASP A 490 -4.47 -11.47 21.99
C ASP A 490 -3.47 -10.98 20.92
N VAL A 491 -3.29 -9.66 20.83
CA VAL A 491 -2.43 -9.04 19.80
C VAL A 491 -0.96 -9.44 19.97
N HIS A 492 -0.45 -9.47 21.20
CA HIS A 492 0.95 -9.80 21.46
C HIS A 492 1.22 -11.27 21.22
N LEU A 493 0.29 -12.14 21.62
CA LEU A 493 0.39 -13.58 21.35
C LEU A 493 0.26 -13.86 19.85
N ALA A 494 -0.65 -13.20 19.13
CA ALA A 494 -0.78 -13.34 17.68
C ALA A 494 0.52 -12.96 16.96
N LEU A 495 1.15 -11.84 17.35
CA LEU A 495 2.45 -11.43 16.82
C LEU A 495 3.56 -12.44 17.13
N GLN A 496 3.59 -12.96 18.36
CA GLN A 496 4.56 -13.98 18.75
C GLN A 496 4.34 -15.30 17.99
N MET A 497 3.09 -15.71 17.80
CA MET A 497 2.74 -16.92 17.06
C MET A 497 3.14 -16.80 15.59
N GLU A 498 2.86 -15.65 14.97
CA GLU A 498 3.26 -15.40 13.58
C GLU A 498 4.79 -15.47 13.43
N GLN A 499 5.53 -14.84 14.34
CA GLN A 499 6.99 -14.91 14.34
C GLN A 499 7.50 -16.33 14.54
N LYS A 500 6.93 -17.10 15.47
CA LYS A 500 7.29 -18.51 15.69
C LYS A 500 6.98 -19.39 14.47
N VAL A 501 5.91 -19.11 13.74
CA VAL A 501 5.57 -19.82 12.50
C VAL A 501 6.60 -19.52 11.41
N ASP A 502 6.99 -18.25 11.27
CA ASP A 502 7.99 -17.78 10.30
C ASP A 502 9.42 -18.26 10.61
N GLU A 503 9.74 -18.50 11.88
CA GLU A 503 11.04 -19.03 12.33
C GLU A 503 11.07 -20.58 12.42
N ARG A 504 9.92 -21.25 12.21
CA ARG A 504 9.83 -22.70 12.41
C ARG A 504 10.71 -23.44 11.39
N PRO A 505 11.59 -24.37 11.84
CA PRO A 505 12.36 -25.20 10.93
C PRO A 505 11.46 -25.92 9.93
N LEU A 506 11.85 -25.88 8.66
CA LEU A 506 11.09 -26.50 7.58
C LEU A 506 11.23 -28.01 7.65
N VAL A 507 10.13 -28.71 7.38
CA VAL A 507 10.14 -30.15 7.18
C VAL A 507 10.65 -30.41 5.77
N VAL A 508 11.72 -31.20 5.66
CA VAL A 508 12.30 -31.61 4.37
C VAL A 508 11.62 -32.90 3.93
N GLN A 509 11.01 -32.87 2.76
CA GLN A 509 10.32 -34.00 2.12
C GLN A 509 11.12 -34.41 0.88
N ARG A 510 11.66 -35.63 0.89
CA ARG A 510 12.54 -36.16 -0.17
C ARG A 510 11.88 -37.28 -0.95
N ARG A 511 12.29 -37.45 -2.21
CA ARG A 511 11.89 -38.57 -3.09
C ARG A 511 12.94 -39.69 -3.07
N ASP A 512 13.44 -40.02 -1.90
CA ASP A 512 14.48 -41.02 -1.69
C ASP A 512 13.93 -42.37 -1.20
N THR A 513 12.71 -42.41 -0.68
CA THR A 513 12.05 -43.64 -0.27
C THR A 513 11.31 -44.30 -1.43
N TRP A 514 11.19 -45.64 -1.39
CA TRP A 514 10.42 -46.37 -2.40
C TRP A 514 8.97 -45.87 -2.49
N VAL A 515 8.36 -45.57 -1.33
CA VAL A 515 7.00 -45.05 -1.21
C VAL A 515 6.88 -43.70 -1.92
N THR A 516 7.76 -42.74 -1.64
CA THR A 516 7.71 -41.41 -2.27
C THR A 516 8.01 -41.47 -3.77
N GLN A 517 8.93 -42.33 -4.21
CA GLN A 517 9.28 -42.51 -5.63
C GLN A 517 8.15 -43.10 -6.47
N HIS A 518 7.41 -44.06 -5.93
CA HIS A 518 6.38 -44.78 -6.70
C HIS A 518 4.97 -44.19 -6.50
N ARG A 519 4.75 -43.45 -5.41
CA ARG A 519 3.40 -42.98 -5.04
C ARG A 519 3.18 -41.49 -5.19
N VAL A 520 4.22 -40.66 -5.17
CA VAL A 520 4.06 -39.22 -5.42
C VAL A 520 4.21 -38.97 -6.91
N ARG A 521 3.11 -39.05 -7.66
CA ARG A 521 3.12 -38.95 -9.13
C ARG A 521 3.46 -37.54 -9.65
N TYR A 522 3.03 -36.50 -8.95
CA TYR A 522 3.16 -35.12 -9.42
C TYR A 522 4.24 -34.34 -8.65
N HIS A 523 4.79 -33.31 -9.27
CA HIS A 523 5.92 -32.51 -8.76
C HIS A 523 5.47 -31.10 -8.41
N VAL A 524 6.16 -30.49 -7.43
CA VAL A 524 6.02 -29.06 -7.14
C VAL A 524 6.30 -28.24 -8.39
N GLY A 525 5.46 -27.22 -8.62
CA GLY A 525 5.53 -26.34 -9.78
C GLY A 525 4.69 -26.78 -10.97
N GLN A 526 4.17 -28.00 -10.99
CA GLN A 526 3.25 -28.42 -12.05
C GLN A 526 1.88 -27.73 -11.93
N VAL A 527 1.34 -27.32 -13.08
CA VAL A 527 0.02 -26.69 -13.19
C VAL A 527 -1.02 -27.76 -13.49
N PHE A 528 -2.20 -27.66 -12.87
CA PHE A 528 -3.27 -28.62 -13.06
C PHE A 528 -4.65 -27.97 -13.12
N ILE A 529 -5.60 -28.69 -13.68
CA ILE A 529 -7.03 -28.47 -13.57
C ILE A 529 -7.65 -29.58 -12.70
N HIS A 530 -8.49 -29.19 -11.74
CA HIS A 530 -9.19 -30.13 -10.87
C HIS A 530 -10.33 -30.80 -11.64
N LYS A 531 -10.31 -32.12 -11.79
CA LYS A 531 -11.29 -32.91 -12.58
C LYS A 531 -12.76 -32.59 -12.31
N ARG A 532 -13.13 -32.49 -11.03
CA ARG A 532 -14.52 -32.27 -10.60
C ARG A 532 -14.97 -30.81 -10.65
N PHE A 533 -14.12 -29.89 -10.24
CA PHE A 533 -14.48 -28.49 -10.01
C PHE A 533 -14.00 -27.56 -11.12
N HIS A 534 -13.21 -28.08 -12.06
CA HIS A 534 -12.58 -27.35 -13.16
C HIS A 534 -11.81 -26.10 -12.72
N ILE A 535 -11.30 -26.11 -11.47
CA ILE A 535 -10.44 -25.05 -10.94
C ILE A 535 -8.99 -25.30 -11.35
N GLN A 536 -8.27 -24.25 -11.72
CA GLN A 536 -6.85 -24.32 -12.04
C GLN A 536 -6.00 -23.98 -10.82
N GLY A 537 -4.83 -24.61 -10.70
CA GLY A 537 -3.90 -24.37 -9.60
C GLY A 537 -2.50 -24.87 -9.87
N ILE A 538 -1.59 -24.55 -8.95
CA ILE A 538 -0.18 -24.97 -9.01
C ILE A 538 0.12 -25.84 -7.80
N ILE A 539 0.81 -26.96 -7.99
CA ILE A 539 1.26 -27.82 -6.89
C ILE A 539 2.41 -27.11 -6.16
N THR A 540 2.24 -26.87 -4.86
CA THR A 540 3.23 -26.19 -3.99
C THR A 540 3.89 -27.10 -2.95
N GLY A 541 3.37 -28.32 -2.81
CA GLY A 541 3.92 -29.36 -1.95
C GLY A 541 3.11 -30.64 -2.00
N TRP A 542 3.61 -31.69 -1.37
CA TRP A 542 2.95 -32.99 -1.21
C TRP A 542 3.22 -33.54 0.19
N ASN A 543 2.36 -34.46 0.65
CA ASN A 543 2.56 -35.16 1.91
C ASN A 543 2.32 -36.67 1.70
N ALA A 544 3.34 -37.47 1.98
CA ALA A 544 3.31 -38.93 1.92
C ALA A 544 3.26 -39.59 3.31
N ASP A 545 3.32 -38.85 4.43
CA ASP A 545 3.36 -39.39 5.80
C ASP A 545 2.08 -40.17 6.17
N SER A 546 0.95 -39.84 5.54
CA SER A 546 -0.27 -40.66 5.66
C SER A 546 -0.04 -42.08 5.16
N ALA A 547 0.85 -42.29 4.18
CA ALA A 547 1.25 -43.60 3.71
C ALA A 547 2.27 -44.29 4.63
N GLU A 548 3.28 -43.57 5.13
CA GLU A 548 4.39 -44.18 5.89
C GLU A 548 3.97 -44.74 7.25
N SER A 549 3.01 -44.10 7.93
CA SER A 549 2.54 -44.54 9.26
C SER A 549 1.90 -45.94 9.27
N ASN A 550 1.35 -46.40 8.13
CA ASN A 550 0.86 -47.77 8.00
C ASN A 550 1.95 -48.79 7.68
N PHE A 551 3.06 -48.41 7.02
CA PHE A 551 4.12 -49.36 6.64
C PHE A 551 5.12 -49.65 7.77
N GLN A 552 5.35 -48.71 8.70
CA GLN A 552 6.20 -48.99 9.88
C GLN A 552 5.62 -50.07 10.81
N ASN A 553 4.28 -50.20 10.88
CA ASN A 553 3.60 -51.21 11.71
C ASN A 553 3.47 -52.59 11.04
N VAL A 554 3.77 -52.69 9.74
CA VAL A 554 3.61 -53.92 8.94
C VAL A 554 4.94 -54.68 8.78
N ALA A 555 6.05 -54.15 9.30
CA ALA A 555 7.36 -54.81 9.22
C ALA A 555 7.46 -56.13 10.01
N ASP A 556 6.56 -56.39 10.97
CA ASP A 556 6.59 -57.58 11.85
C ASP A 556 5.48 -58.62 11.58
N ARG A 557 4.61 -58.43 10.57
CA ARG A 557 3.56 -59.41 10.21
C ARG A 557 3.39 -59.51 8.70
N ALA A 558 3.18 -60.73 8.21
CA ALA A 558 2.80 -60.96 6.82
C ALA A 558 1.44 -60.27 6.56
N PRO A 559 1.33 -59.40 5.54
CA PRO A 559 0.13 -58.60 5.31
C PRO A 559 -1.04 -59.49 4.91
N THR A 560 -2.20 -59.29 5.53
CA THR A 560 -3.48 -59.82 5.04
C THR A 560 -4.12 -58.83 4.06
N ASP A 561 -5.05 -59.28 3.21
CA ASP A 561 -5.72 -58.43 2.20
C ASP A 561 -6.45 -57.21 2.80
N ASP A 562 -6.79 -57.24 4.10
CA ASP A 562 -7.41 -56.11 4.83
C ASP A 562 -6.39 -55.07 5.36
N ASP A 563 -5.09 -55.40 5.42
CA ASP A 563 -4.01 -54.47 5.85
C ASP A 563 -3.55 -53.53 4.70
N LEU A 564 -4.17 -53.66 3.51
CA LEU A 564 -3.90 -52.86 2.31
C LEU A 564 -4.78 -51.60 2.20
N TRP A 565 -5.31 -51.06 3.31
CA TRP A 565 -5.86 -49.71 3.29
C TRP A 565 -4.72 -48.71 3.11
N ILE A 566 -4.40 -48.45 1.85
CA ILE A 566 -3.34 -47.58 1.40
C ILE A 566 -3.86 -46.13 1.43
N PRO A 567 -3.36 -45.26 2.31
CA PRO A 567 -3.88 -43.91 2.46
C PRO A 567 -3.55 -43.07 1.21
N PRO A 568 -4.50 -42.30 0.65
CA PRO A 568 -4.28 -41.54 -0.57
C PRO A 568 -3.21 -40.44 -0.37
N VAL A 569 -2.45 -40.16 -1.45
CA VAL A 569 -1.51 -39.04 -1.50
C VAL A 569 -2.28 -37.75 -1.74
N TYR A 570 -1.95 -36.74 -0.95
CA TYR A 570 -2.55 -35.41 -1.06
C TYR A 570 -1.49 -34.38 -1.41
N TYR A 571 -1.87 -33.47 -2.31
CA TYR A 571 -1.06 -32.36 -2.77
C TYR A 571 -1.57 -31.07 -2.14
N THR A 572 -0.64 -30.22 -1.72
CA THR A 572 -0.93 -28.85 -1.32
C THR A 572 -0.75 -27.96 -2.54
N CYS A 573 -1.80 -27.23 -2.90
CA CYS A 573 -1.81 -26.42 -4.11
C CYS A 573 -2.16 -24.95 -3.83
N LEU A 574 -1.66 -24.09 -4.70
CA LEU A 574 -2.00 -22.67 -4.81
C LEU A 574 -3.12 -22.49 -5.84
N ARG A 575 -4.11 -21.67 -5.50
CA ARG A 575 -5.13 -21.13 -6.42
C ARG A 575 -5.02 -19.60 -6.43
N CYS A 576 -5.52 -18.93 -7.47
CA CYS A 576 -5.38 -17.48 -7.64
C CYS A 576 -5.84 -16.61 -6.45
N ASP A 577 -6.72 -17.12 -5.60
CA ASP A 577 -7.33 -16.46 -4.44
C ASP A 577 -7.08 -17.17 -3.10
N VAL A 578 -6.44 -18.36 -3.11
CA VAL A 578 -6.22 -19.17 -1.92
C VAL A 578 -4.84 -19.80 -1.98
N ASP A 579 -4.01 -19.43 -1.00
CA ASP A 579 -2.61 -19.89 -0.91
C ASP A 579 -2.45 -21.38 -0.60
N ARG A 580 -3.52 -22.03 -0.11
CA ARG A 580 -3.48 -23.41 0.32
C ARG A 580 -4.82 -24.12 0.13
N ILE A 581 -4.87 -25.02 -0.84
CA ILE A 581 -5.91 -26.04 -0.98
C ILE A 581 -5.28 -27.43 -0.92
N ILE A 582 -6.04 -28.43 -0.45
CA ILE A 582 -5.59 -29.82 -0.42
C ILE A 582 -6.34 -30.57 -1.51
N VAL A 583 -5.61 -31.22 -2.41
CA VAL A 583 -6.16 -31.94 -3.56
C VAL A 583 -5.68 -33.38 -3.54
N ALA A 584 -6.62 -34.32 -3.63
CA ALA A 584 -6.29 -35.74 -3.77
C ALA A 584 -5.71 -36.02 -5.16
N GLU A 585 -4.73 -36.92 -5.23
CA GLU A 585 -4.05 -37.28 -6.48
C GLU A 585 -4.99 -37.58 -7.65
N ALA A 586 -6.06 -38.35 -7.39
CA ALA A 586 -7.01 -38.79 -8.41
C ALA A 586 -7.71 -37.62 -9.14
N ASN A 587 -7.78 -36.44 -8.52
CA ASN A 587 -8.49 -35.27 -9.02
C ASN A 587 -7.62 -34.30 -9.83
N ILE A 588 -6.34 -34.59 -10.00
CA ILE A 588 -5.39 -33.73 -10.72
C ILE A 588 -5.32 -34.18 -12.18
N ASP A 589 -5.53 -33.24 -13.11
CA ASP A 589 -5.17 -33.34 -14.53
C ASP A 589 -4.20 -32.22 -14.89
N LEU A 590 -3.04 -32.57 -15.44
CA LEU A 590 -1.98 -31.60 -15.72
C LEU A 590 -2.34 -30.71 -16.91
N ILE A 591 -2.06 -29.42 -16.78
CA ILE A 591 -2.02 -28.49 -17.90
C ILE A 591 -0.63 -28.60 -18.53
N THR A 592 -0.59 -28.80 -19.84
CA THR A 592 0.65 -29.00 -20.60
C THR A 592 0.90 -27.89 -21.63
N ASP A 593 -0.12 -27.11 -21.96
CA ASP A 593 0.01 -25.92 -22.81
C ASP A 593 0.24 -24.67 -21.92
N PRO A 594 1.38 -23.97 -22.08
CA PRO A 594 1.64 -22.71 -21.40
C PRO A 594 0.57 -21.63 -21.59
N GLU A 595 -0.12 -21.62 -22.73
CA GLU A 595 -1.12 -20.60 -23.06
C GLU A 595 -2.44 -20.82 -22.29
N ASP A 596 -2.65 -22.02 -21.73
CA ASP A 596 -3.79 -22.33 -20.86
C ASP A 596 -3.57 -21.87 -19.41
N VAL A 597 -2.37 -21.37 -19.07
CA VAL A 597 -2.04 -20.90 -17.71
C VAL A 597 -2.55 -19.46 -17.49
N PRO A 598 -3.47 -19.24 -16.53
CA PRO A 598 -4.04 -17.91 -16.32
C PRO A 598 -3.03 -16.87 -15.82
N ALA A 599 -3.14 -15.63 -16.32
CA ALA A 599 -2.28 -14.52 -15.92
C ALA A 599 -2.39 -14.17 -14.41
N ASN A 600 -3.56 -14.32 -13.80
CA ASN A 600 -3.73 -14.12 -12.36
C ASN A 600 -3.02 -15.21 -11.53
N LEU A 601 -2.96 -16.44 -12.05
CA LEU A 601 -2.20 -17.54 -11.42
C LEU A 601 -0.70 -17.26 -11.50
N MET A 602 -0.21 -16.75 -12.63
CA MET A 602 1.19 -16.32 -12.81
C MET A 602 1.61 -15.27 -11.78
N ARG A 603 0.73 -14.29 -11.50
CA ARG A 603 0.99 -13.25 -10.49
C ARG A 603 1.07 -13.84 -9.07
N ALA A 604 0.12 -14.71 -8.70
CA ALA A 604 0.11 -15.35 -7.38
C ALA A 604 1.28 -16.32 -7.18
N ALA A 605 1.76 -16.95 -8.26
CA ALA A 605 2.85 -17.93 -8.24
C ALA A 605 4.16 -17.37 -7.67
N GLY A 606 4.41 -16.06 -7.80
CA GLY A 606 5.62 -15.42 -7.26
C GLY A 606 5.83 -15.63 -5.76
N LYS A 607 4.77 -15.91 -4.99
CA LYS A 607 4.89 -16.27 -3.57
C LYS A 607 5.70 -17.55 -3.32
N PHE A 608 5.74 -18.48 -4.28
CA PHE A 608 6.37 -19.78 -4.12
C PHE A 608 7.44 -20.08 -5.18
N PHE A 609 7.35 -19.44 -6.34
CA PHE A 609 8.13 -19.77 -7.53
C PHE A 609 8.90 -18.56 -8.04
N ARG A 610 10.10 -18.81 -8.55
CA ARG A 610 11.03 -17.77 -9.03
C ARG A 610 10.77 -17.39 -10.50
N ARG A 611 10.42 -18.37 -11.34
CA ARG A 611 10.10 -18.19 -12.76
C ARG A 611 9.18 -19.29 -13.28
N PHE A 612 8.61 -19.08 -14.47
CA PHE A 612 7.83 -20.07 -15.19
C PHE A 612 8.60 -20.54 -16.42
N ASN A 613 8.76 -21.85 -16.57
CA ASN A 613 9.38 -22.47 -17.72
C ASN A 613 8.30 -22.86 -18.74
N ARG A 614 8.28 -22.15 -19.87
CA ARG A 614 7.33 -22.39 -20.96
C ARG A 614 7.58 -23.71 -21.69
N ASP A 615 8.83 -24.20 -21.76
CA ASP A 615 9.15 -25.42 -22.49
C ASP A 615 8.60 -26.67 -21.78
N THR A 616 8.58 -26.65 -20.45
CA THR A 616 8.09 -27.75 -19.62
C THR A 616 6.69 -27.50 -19.05
N CYS A 617 6.12 -26.31 -19.26
CA CYS A 617 4.89 -25.84 -18.63
C CYS A 617 4.89 -26.02 -17.09
N THR A 618 6.01 -25.67 -16.45
CA THR A 618 6.19 -25.80 -14.99
C THR A 618 6.77 -24.54 -14.36
N PHE A 619 6.36 -24.28 -13.12
CA PHE A 619 6.97 -23.25 -12.28
C PHE A 619 8.21 -23.79 -11.58
N GLU A 620 9.28 -23.00 -11.55
CA GLU A 620 10.49 -23.35 -10.82
C GLU A 620 10.42 -22.82 -9.39
N SER A 621 10.59 -23.71 -8.40
CA SER A 621 10.56 -23.34 -6.99
C SER A 621 11.61 -22.27 -6.67
N ASN A 622 11.19 -21.25 -5.93
CA ASN A 622 12.09 -20.22 -5.43
C ASN A 622 12.97 -20.77 -4.29
N VAL A 623 12.43 -21.69 -3.49
CA VAL A 623 13.10 -22.20 -2.29
C VAL A 623 12.99 -23.72 -2.25
N ARG A 624 14.14 -24.41 -2.36
CA ARG A 624 14.27 -25.88 -2.35
C ARG A 624 14.40 -26.49 -0.95
N GLU A 625 14.28 -25.67 0.11
CA GLU A 625 14.47 -26.11 1.50
C GLU A 625 13.46 -27.19 1.93
N SER A 626 12.20 -27.14 1.47
CA SER A 626 11.16 -28.12 1.86
C SER A 626 11.05 -29.31 0.92
N PHE A 627 11.27 -29.12 -0.38
CA PHE A 627 11.17 -30.14 -1.42
C PHE A 627 12.40 -30.03 -2.32
N PRO A 628 13.56 -30.57 -1.91
CA PRO A 628 14.82 -30.36 -2.62
C PRO A 628 14.93 -31.13 -3.95
N ASP A 629 14.11 -32.16 -4.11
CA ASP A 629 14.13 -33.06 -5.27
C ASP A 629 13.09 -32.66 -6.36
N ASP A 630 12.31 -31.61 -6.10
CA ASP A 630 11.40 -30.93 -7.07
C ASP A 630 11.97 -29.53 -7.40
#